data_AF-A0A9E5GAY8-F1
#
_entry.id   AF-A0A9E5GAY8-F1
#
_cell.length_a   1.000
_cell.length_b   1.000
_cell.length_c   1.000
_cell.angle_alpha   90.00
_cell.angle_beta   90.00
_cell.angle_gamma   90.00
#
_symmetry.space_group_name_H-M   'P 1'
#
loop_
_entity.id
_entity.type
_entity.pdbx_description
1 polymer ?
#
loop_
_entity_poly.entity_id
_entity_poly.type
_entity_poly.pdbx_seq_one_letter_code
_entity_poly.pdbx_strand_id
1 'polypeptide(L)'
;MILSYHFGGFFGIAISSVSMLSILGIILAADFYGPVVDNAQGIVEMTGMDQTTQKRTEKLDQLGNSTAAVTKGFAIASAAFTSIALFVSYVVVTNIQTIDLIKVPIIVGLLIGAMLPFMFSSFL
;
A
#
# COMPACT_ATOMS: atom_id res chain seq x y z
N MET A 1 0.94 12.12 -10.67
CA MET A 1 2.18 11.98 -11.46
C MET A 1 2.36 13.10 -12.49
N ILE A 2 1.48 13.26 -13.49
CA ILE A 2 1.61 14.32 -14.52
C ILE A 2 1.69 15.71 -13.91
N LEU A 3 0.77 16.04 -12.99
CA LEU A 3 0.79 17.33 -12.27
C LEU A 3 2.08 17.51 -11.48
N SER A 4 2.47 16.53 -10.67
CA SER A 4 3.71 16.57 -9.88
C SER A 4 4.96 16.76 -10.75
N TYR A 5 4.99 16.12 -11.92
CA TYR A 5 6.07 16.27 -12.90
C TYR A 5 6.07 17.66 -13.55
N HIS A 6 4.91 18.21 -13.88
CA HIS A 6 4.81 19.55 -14.46
C HIS A 6 5.41 20.63 -13.53
N PHE A 7 5.17 20.52 -12.22
CA PHE A 7 5.60 21.54 -11.25
C PHE A 7 7.00 21.31 -10.66
N GLY A 8 7.55 20.10 -10.72
CA GLY A 8 8.84 19.79 -10.08
C GLY A 8 9.66 18.70 -10.76
N GLY A 9 9.29 18.29 -11.97
CA GLY A 9 9.92 17.18 -12.67
C GLY A 9 9.94 15.89 -11.85
N PHE A 10 11.03 15.15 -11.98
CA PHE A 10 11.29 13.93 -11.22
C PHE A 10 11.33 14.15 -9.70
N PHE A 11 11.87 15.28 -9.25
CA PHE A 11 11.85 15.66 -7.83
C PHE A 11 10.41 15.90 -7.32
N GLY A 12 9.56 16.52 -8.15
CA GLY A 12 8.14 16.74 -7.87
C GLY A 12 7.36 15.44 -7.71
N ILE A 13 7.66 14.42 -8.52
CA ILE A 13 7.09 13.07 -8.34
C ILE A 13 7.55 12.47 -7.01
N ALA A 14 8.85 12.54 -6.70
CA ALA A 14 9.40 11.98 -5.48
C ALA A 14 8.81 12.63 -4.22
N ILE A 15 8.78 13.97 -4.15
CA ILE A 15 8.23 14.67 -3.00
C ILE A 15 6.72 14.46 -2.87
N SER A 16 5.98 14.42 -3.98
CA SER A 16 4.54 14.09 -3.98
C SER A 16 4.26 12.69 -3.43
N SER A 17 5.15 11.73 -3.71
CA SER A 17 5.04 10.35 -3.23
C SER A 17 5.30 10.29 -1.73
N VAL A 18 6.31 11.00 -1.22
CA VAL A 18 6.58 11.13 0.23
C VAL A 18 5.42 11.83 0.93
N SER A 19 4.87 12.90 0.35
CA SER A 19 3.73 13.65 0.92
C SER A 19 2.47 12.81 1.08
N MET A 20 2.27 11.75 0.30
CA MET A 20 1.17 10.81 0.51
C MET A 20 1.22 10.20 1.91
N LEU A 21 2.41 10.01 2.48
CA LEU A 21 2.62 9.46 3.82
C LEU A 21 2.41 10.49 4.94
N SER A 22 2.02 11.74 4.64
CA SER A 22 1.78 12.78 5.66
C SER A 22 0.68 12.39 6.66
N ILE A 23 -0.29 11.58 6.22
CA ILE A 23 -1.38 11.06 7.06
C ILE A 23 -1.13 9.63 7.56
N LEU A 24 0.11 9.13 7.47
CA LEU A 24 0.45 7.74 7.81
C LEU A 24 -0.01 7.35 9.22
N GLY A 25 0.09 8.26 10.20
CA GLY A 25 -0.36 7.99 11.56
C GLY A 25 -1.85 7.64 11.66
N ILE A 26 -2.70 8.30 10.86
CA ILE A 26 -4.14 8.03 10.80
C ILE A 26 -4.39 6.68 10.12
N ILE A 27 -3.68 6.41 9.01
CA ILE A 27 -3.81 5.15 8.28
C ILE A 27 -3.41 3.96 9.15
N LEU A 28 -2.30 4.07 9.89
CA LEU A 28 -1.86 3.02 10.80
C LEU A 28 -2.86 2.80 11.94
N ALA A 29 -3.35 3.89 12.56
CA ALA A 29 -4.36 3.76 13.61
C ALA A 29 -5.63 3.06 13.10
N ALA A 30 -6.05 3.37 11.87
CA ALA A 30 -7.19 2.75 11.21
C ALA A 30 -6.93 1.27 10.86
N ASP A 31 -5.69 0.91 10.52
CA ASP A 31 -5.29 -0.47 10.22
C ASP A 31 -5.26 -1.35 11.48
N PHE A 32 -4.76 -0.79 12.59
CA PHE A 32 -4.74 -1.47 13.90
C PHE A 32 -6.13 -1.57 14.54
N TYR A 33 -7.07 -0.70 14.18
CA TYR A 33 -8.44 -0.74 14.70
C TYR A 33 -9.11 -2.10 14.41
N GLY A 34 -8.95 -2.65 13.20
CA GLY A 34 -9.55 -3.93 12.82
C GLY A 34 -9.14 -5.09 13.74
N PRO A 35 -7.84 -5.43 13.82
CA PRO A 35 -7.36 -6.51 14.69
C PRO A 35 -7.67 -6.32 16.18
N VAL A 36 -7.72 -5.08 16.67
CA VAL A 36 -8.09 -4.81 18.07
C VAL A 36 -9.54 -5.18 18.33
N VAL A 37 -10.44 -4.81 17.42
CA VAL A 37 -11.86 -5.08 17.56
C VAL A 37 -12.20 -6.56 17.32
N ASP A 38 -11.56 -7.22 16.36
CA ASP A 38 -11.69 -8.66 16.12
C ASP A 38 -11.36 -9.46 17.39
N ASN A 39 -10.24 -9.15 18.05
CA ASN A 39 -9.89 -9.76 19.34
C ASN A 39 -10.92 -9.45 20.44
N ALA A 40 -11.45 -8.23 20.48
CA ALA A 40 -12.48 -7.87 21.46
C ALA A 40 -13.78 -8.65 21.21
N GLN A 41 -14.21 -8.82 19.97
CA GLN A 41 -15.35 -9.66 19.60
C GLN A 41 -15.09 -11.12 20.01
N GLY A 42 -13.92 -11.67 19.71
CA GLY A 42 -13.55 -13.03 20.10
C GLY A 42 -13.63 -13.24 21.62
N ILE A 43 -13.17 -12.28 22.42
CA ILE A 43 -13.31 -12.33 23.89
C ILE A 43 -14.80 -12.33 24.30
N VAL A 44 -15.62 -11.46 23.71
CA VAL A 44 -17.06 -11.37 24.00
C VAL A 44 -17.78 -12.69 23.69
N GLU A 45 -17.44 -13.32 22.56
CA GLU A 45 -17.98 -14.62 22.16
C GLU A 45 -17.53 -15.75 23.11
N MET A 46 -16.24 -15.81 23.43
CA MET A 46 -15.68 -16.86 24.29
C MET A 46 -16.13 -16.76 25.77
N THR A 47 -16.46 -15.56 26.24
CA THR A 47 -16.87 -15.32 27.64
C THR A 47 -18.39 -15.37 27.85
N GLY A 48 -19.19 -15.49 26.77
CA GLY A 48 -20.64 -15.59 26.87
C GLY A 48 -21.31 -14.31 27.40
N MET A 49 -20.74 -13.14 27.06
CA MET A 49 -21.28 -11.84 27.46
C MET A 49 -22.68 -11.57 26.86
N ASP A 50 -23.36 -10.53 27.36
CA ASP A 50 -24.74 -10.23 26.99
C ASP A 50 -24.89 -9.86 25.50
N GLN A 51 -26.10 -10.09 24.96
CA GLN A 51 -26.40 -9.84 23.54
C GLN A 51 -26.20 -8.38 23.10
N THR A 52 -26.30 -7.40 24.02
CA THR A 52 -26.08 -6.00 23.66
C THR A 52 -24.60 -5.76 23.41
N THR A 53 -23.73 -6.33 24.25
CA THR A 53 -22.27 -6.27 24.08
C THR A 53 -21.85 -6.98 22.80
N GLN A 54 -22.38 -8.18 22.52
CA GLN A 54 -22.11 -8.92 21.28
C GLN A 54 -22.51 -8.13 20.02
N LYS A 55 -23.75 -7.61 19.97
CA LYS A 55 -24.21 -6.80 18.84
C LYS A 55 -23.40 -5.51 18.64
N ARG A 56 -22.82 -4.96 19.72
CA ARG A 56 -21.95 -3.78 19.61
C ARG A 56 -20.60 -4.18 19.01
N THR A 57 -19.95 -5.23 19.51
CA THR A 57 -18.65 -5.67 18.99
C THR A 57 -18.72 -6.17 17.56
N GLU A 58 -19.77 -6.89 17.17
CA GLU A 58 -19.99 -7.31 15.77
C GLU A 58 -20.06 -6.11 14.80
N LYS A 59 -20.75 -5.02 15.21
CA LYS A 59 -20.81 -3.80 14.38
C LYS A 59 -19.46 -3.13 14.24
N LEU A 60 -18.66 -3.13 15.31
CA LEU A 60 -17.31 -2.57 15.28
C LEU A 60 -16.39 -3.43 14.41
N ASP A 61 -16.50 -4.76 14.46
CA ASP A 61 -15.69 -5.66 13.64
C ASP A 61 -15.98 -5.48 12.14
N GLN A 62 -17.26 -5.38 11.78
CA GLN A 62 -17.67 -5.06 10.41
C GLN A 62 -17.06 -3.74 9.91
N LEU A 63 -16.99 -2.73 10.78
CA LEU A 63 -16.32 -1.45 10.49
C LEU A 63 -14.80 -1.64 10.35
N GLY A 64 -14.20 -2.44 11.22
CA GLY A 64 -12.77 -2.80 11.19
C GLY A 64 -12.36 -3.47 9.89
N ASN A 65 -13.14 -4.45 9.44
CA ASN A 65 -12.92 -5.14 8.16
C ASN A 65 -13.02 -4.21 6.95
N SER A 66 -14.00 -3.31 6.95
CA SER A 66 -14.14 -2.28 5.90
C SER A 66 -12.95 -1.31 5.90
N THR A 67 -12.49 -0.91 7.08
CA THR A 67 -11.35 0.00 7.24
C THR A 67 -10.04 -0.66 6.82
N ALA A 68 -9.82 -1.92 7.19
CA ALA A 68 -8.65 -2.71 6.79
C ALA A 68 -8.52 -2.85 5.26
N ALA A 69 -9.64 -2.93 4.53
CA ALA A 69 -9.60 -2.93 3.06
C ALA A 69 -9.09 -1.60 2.49
N VAL A 70 -9.53 -0.47 3.07
CA VAL A 70 -9.09 0.88 2.66
C VAL A 70 -7.61 1.09 2.96
N THR A 71 -7.14 0.69 4.14
CA THR A 71 -5.73 0.84 4.54
C THR A 71 -4.80 -0.04 3.69
N LYS A 72 -5.21 -1.27 3.37
CA LYS A 72 -4.50 -2.13 2.41
C LYS A 72 -4.41 -1.49 1.02
N GLY A 73 -5.51 -0.91 0.53
CA GLY A 73 -5.51 -0.17 -0.74
C GLY A 73 -4.56 1.03 -0.72
N PHE A 74 -4.54 1.78 0.39
CA PHE A 74 -3.59 2.88 0.58
C PHE A 74 -2.13 2.39 0.58
N ALA A 75 -1.83 1.29 1.27
CA ALA A 75 -0.49 0.71 1.32
C ALA A 75 0.01 0.27 -0.07
N ILE A 76 -0.85 -0.34 -0.89
CA ILE A 76 -0.51 -0.73 -2.27
C ILE A 76 -0.22 0.51 -3.12
N ALA A 77 -1.08 1.53 -3.03
CA ALA A 77 -0.91 2.76 -3.79
C ALA A 77 0.35 3.53 -3.37
N SER A 78 0.62 3.66 -2.06
CA SER A 78 1.81 4.33 -1.56
C SER A 78 3.08 3.59 -1.96
N ALA A 79 3.08 2.24 -1.90
CA ALA A 79 4.19 1.42 -2.38
C ALA A 79 4.45 1.63 -3.88
N ALA A 80 3.41 1.74 -4.71
CA ALA A 80 3.56 2.03 -6.14
C ALA A 80 4.20 3.42 -6.38
N PHE A 81 3.73 4.46 -5.68
CA PHE A 81 4.31 5.81 -5.78
C PHE A 81 5.76 5.87 -5.30
N THR A 82 6.06 5.24 -4.16
CA THR A 82 7.44 5.13 -3.64
C THR A 82 8.34 4.35 -4.59
N SER A 83 7.84 3.28 -5.22
CA SER A 83 8.61 2.51 -6.22
C SER A 83 8.96 3.35 -7.44
N ILE A 84 8.05 4.20 -7.91
CA ILE A 84 8.34 5.15 -9.00
C ILE A 84 9.39 6.17 -8.56
N ALA A 85 9.28 6.72 -7.34
CA ALA A 85 10.27 7.66 -6.82
C ALA A 85 11.68 7.02 -6.74
N LEU A 86 11.76 5.78 -6.25
CA LEU A 86 13.02 5.02 -6.19
C LEU A 86 13.56 4.69 -7.58
N PHE A 87 12.69 4.34 -8.53
CA PHE A 87 13.08 4.09 -9.92
C PHE A 87 13.67 5.35 -10.56
N VAL A 88 13.05 6.50 -10.34
CA VAL A 88 13.56 7.80 -10.78
C VAL A 88 14.92 8.09 -10.15
N SER A 89 15.08 7.88 -8.85
CA SER A 89 16.38 8.00 -8.18
C SER A 89 17.43 7.05 -8.75
N TYR A 90 17.06 5.81 -9.07
CA TYR A 90 17.94 4.83 -9.71
C TYR A 90 18.44 5.32 -11.06
N VAL A 91 17.55 5.82 -11.93
CA VAL A 91 17.92 6.38 -13.24
C VAL A 91 18.91 7.53 -13.11
N VAL A 92 18.70 8.43 -12.13
CA VAL A 92 19.59 9.56 -11.86
C VAL A 92 20.96 9.10 -11.38
N VAL A 93 21.03 8.20 -10.40
CA VAL A 93 22.30 7.73 -9.81
C VAL A 93 23.12 6.90 -10.81
N THR A 94 22.46 6.14 -11.68
CA THR A 94 23.12 5.31 -12.70
C THR A 94 23.46 6.08 -13.98
N ASN A 95 23.11 7.37 -14.07
CA ASN A 95 23.27 8.19 -15.27
C ASN A 95 22.62 7.59 -16.54
N ILE A 96 21.52 6.87 -16.38
CA ILE A 96 20.74 6.36 -17.52
C ILE A 96 20.02 7.55 -18.17
N GLN A 97 20.38 7.87 -19.42
CA GLN A 97 19.76 8.99 -20.13
C GLN A 97 18.39 8.65 -20.71
N THR A 98 18.23 7.43 -21.23
CA THR A 98 16.98 6.97 -21.85
C THR A 98 16.76 5.49 -21.58
N ILE A 99 15.49 5.14 -21.36
CA ILE A 99 15.02 3.75 -21.26
C ILE A 99 14.25 3.46 -22.54
N ASP A 100 14.90 2.73 -23.44
CA ASP A 100 14.34 2.35 -24.72
C ASP A 100 13.66 0.98 -24.61
N LEU A 101 12.33 0.98 -24.57
CA LEU A 101 11.52 -0.23 -24.45
C LEU A 101 11.63 -1.18 -25.65
N ILE A 102 12.24 -0.76 -26.76
CA ILE A 102 12.44 -1.62 -27.94
C ILE A 102 13.67 -2.52 -27.77
N LYS A 103 14.60 -2.16 -26.89
CA LYS A 103 15.81 -2.96 -26.65
C LYS A 103 15.46 -4.27 -25.95
N VAL A 104 15.89 -5.39 -26.54
CA VAL A 104 15.64 -6.75 -26.05
C VAL A 104 15.95 -6.93 -24.55
N PRO A 105 17.09 -6.45 -24.00
CA PRO A 105 17.37 -6.62 -22.56
C PRO A 105 16.34 -5.93 -21.65
N ILE A 106 15.78 -4.79 -22.08
CA ILE A 106 14.78 -4.04 -21.31
C ILE A 106 13.43 -4.78 -21.34
N ILE A 107 13.03 -5.31 -22.50
CA ILE A 107 11.82 -6.13 -22.63
C ILE A 107 11.91 -7.38 -21.75
N VAL A 108 13.03 -8.10 -21.81
CA VAL A 108 13.26 -9.28 -20.97
C VAL A 108 13.21 -8.91 -19.48
N GLY A 109 13.87 -7.82 -19.09
CA GLY A 109 13.82 -7.32 -17.71
C GLY A 109 12.40 -6.95 -17.26
N LEU A 110 11.61 -6.29 -18.11
CA LEU A 110 10.22 -5.94 -17.83
C LEU A 110 9.35 -7.18 -17.65
N LEU A 111 9.49 -8.19 -18.53
CA LEU A 111 8.72 -9.43 -18.46
C LEU A 111 9.07 -10.23 -17.20
N ILE A 112 10.37 -10.39 -16.89
CA ILE A 112 10.81 -11.04 -15.66
C ILE A 112 10.28 -10.28 -14.44
N GLY A 113 10.41 -8.95 -14.42
CA GLY A 113 9.92 -8.11 -13.34
C GLY A 113 8.40 -8.23 -13.13
N ALA A 114 7.62 -8.26 -14.22
CA ALA A 114 6.17 -8.41 -14.17
C ALA A 114 5.73 -9.81 -13.69
N MET A 115 6.57 -10.84 -13.86
CA MET A 115 6.30 -12.18 -13.33
C MET A 115 6.57 -12.30 -11.83
N LEU A 116 7.42 -11.45 -11.24
CA LEU A 116 7.82 -11.57 -9.83
C LEU A 116 6.64 -11.53 -8.85
N PRO A 117 5.61 -10.68 -9.00
CA PRO A 117 4.43 -10.72 -8.12
C PRO A 117 3.72 -12.08 -8.16
N PHE A 118 3.55 -12.69 -9.34
CA PHE A 118 2.91 -13.99 -9.47
C PHE A 118 3.74 -15.11 -8.83
N MET A 119 5.05 -15.07 -9.04
CA MET A 119 5.96 -16.02 -8.40
C MET A 119 5.93 -15.89 -6.88
N PHE A 120 5.95 -14.65 -6.36
CA PHE A 120 5.84 -14.40 -4.93
C PHE A 120 4.50 -14.89 -4.36
N SER A 121 3.39 -14.62 -5.06
CA SER A 121 2.06 -15.12 -4.66
C SER A 121 1.94 -16.64 -4.67
N SER A 122 2.77 -17.36 -5.44
CA SER A 122 2.76 -18.84 -5.42
C SER A 122 3.41 -19.46 -4.19
N PHE A 123 4.18 -18.68 -3.42
CA PHE A 123 4.82 -19.14 -2.18
C PHE A 123 3.99 -18.87 -0.92
N LEU A 124 2.91 -18.10 -1.03
CA LEU A 124 1.99 -17.74 0.06
C LEU A 124 0.74 -18.63 0.02
#